data_AF-A0A133UJD9-F1
#
_entry.id   AF-A0A133UJD9-F1
#
_cell.length_a   1.000
_cell.length_b   1.000
_cell.length_c   1.000
_cell.angle_alpha   90.00
_cell.angle_beta   90.00
_cell.angle_gamma   90.00
#
_symmetry.space_group_name_H-M   'P 1'
#
loop_
_entity.id
_entity.type
_entity.pdbx_description
1 polymer ?
#
loop_
_entity_poly.entity_id
_entity_poly.type
_entity_poly.pdbx_seq_one_letter_code
_entity_poly.pdbx_strand_id
1 'polypeptide(L)'
;CIGCLTCFQACPYGAPQINPENGKVMTCDLCEDEEEPWCVFACTMNGALKLVDRDNVSAAASEKYAWDMKEEFKPPVKEGEEEFEFSFG
;
A
#
# COMPACT_ATOMS: atom_id res chain seq x y z
N CYS A 1 13.20 -17.37 -17.52
CA CYS A 1 14.28 -16.34 -17.60
C CYS A 1 15.31 -16.79 -18.64
N ILE A 2 15.52 -16.01 -19.70
CA ILE A 2 16.54 -16.27 -20.75
C ILE A 2 17.76 -15.35 -20.67
N GLY A 3 17.82 -14.47 -19.65
CA GLY A 3 18.95 -13.54 -19.46
C GLY A 3 18.99 -12.33 -20.40
N CYS A 4 17.89 -11.98 -21.07
CA CYS A 4 17.86 -10.86 -22.02
C CYS A 4 17.85 -9.45 -21.37
N LEU A 5 17.70 -9.36 -20.05
CA LEU A 5 17.64 -8.12 -19.25
C LEU A 5 16.55 -7.10 -19.64
N THR A 6 15.68 -7.42 -20.61
CA THR A 6 14.58 -6.54 -21.03
C THR A 6 13.62 -6.23 -19.87
N CYS A 7 13.33 -7.22 -19.02
CA CYS A 7 12.48 -7.04 -17.84
C CYS A 7 13.08 -6.08 -16.80
N PHE A 8 14.41 -6.03 -16.68
CA PHE A 8 15.10 -5.09 -15.80
C PHE A 8 14.91 -3.65 -16.30
N GLN A 9 15.08 -3.42 -17.59
CA GLN A 9 14.93 -2.09 -18.19
C GLN A 9 13.47 -1.64 -18.31
N ALA A 10 12.52 -2.57 -18.47
CA ALA A 10 11.11 -2.26 -18.65
C ALA A 10 10.40 -1.81 -17.36
N CYS A 11 10.94 -2.15 -16.18
CA CYS A 11 10.29 -1.84 -14.92
C CYS A 11 10.50 -0.35 -14.54
N PRO A 12 9.44 0.46 -14.43
CA PRO A 12 9.57 1.88 -14.07
C PRO A 12 10.03 2.09 -12.62
N TYR A 13 9.80 1.10 -11.76
CA TYR A 13 10.16 1.14 -10.34
C TYR A 13 11.52 0.51 -10.03
N GLY A 14 12.18 -0.13 -11.00
CA GLY A 14 13.46 -0.79 -10.78
C GLY A 14 13.41 -1.98 -9.80
N ALA A 15 12.24 -2.60 -9.63
CA ALA A 15 12.06 -3.71 -8.68
C ALA A 15 12.88 -4.99 -9.02
N PRO A 16 13.05 -5.40 -10.29
CA PRO A 16 13.85 -6.57 -10.63
C PRO A 16 15.34 -6.32 -10.38
N GLN A 17 16.04 -7.31 -9.83
CA GLN A 17 17.48 -7.27 -9.57
C GLN A 17 18.18 -8.46 -10.23
N ILE A 18 19.48 -8.36 -10.49
CA ILE A 18 20.26 -9.45 -11.10
C ILE A 18 20.89 -10.28 -9.99
N ASN A 19 20.62 -11.58 -9.99
CA ASN A 19 21.24 -12.51 -9.05
C ASN A 19 22.74 -12.66 -9.40
N PRO A 20 23.66 -12.42 -8.44
CA PRO A 20 25.10 -12.46 -8.69
C PRO A 20 25.64 -13.87 -8.99
N GLU A 21 24.94 -14.93 -8.59
CA GLU A 21 25.42 -16.31 -8.74
C GLU A 21 25.13 -16.89 -10.13
N ASN A 22 23.94 -16.60 -10.66
CA ASN A 22 23.45 -17.21 -11.91
C ASN A 22 23.25 -16.18 -13.04
N GLY A 23 23.41 -14.89 -12.78
CA GLY A 23 23.24 -13.80 -13.74
C GLY A 23 21.80 -13.61 -14.23
N LYS A 24 20.81 -14.25 -13.60
CA LYS A 24 19.39 -14.17 -13.96
C LYS A 24 18.72 -13.05 -13.17
N VAL A 25 17.74 -12.43 -13.81
CA VAL A 25 16.87 -11.46 -13.14
C VAL A 25 15.95 -12.18 -12.16
N MET A 26 15.85 -11.64 -10.95
CA MET A 26 14.97 -12.07 -9.87
C MET A 26 14.13 -10.89 -9.37
N THR A 27 12.94 -11.19 -8.84
CA THR A 27 12.03 -10.21 -8.24
C THR A 27 11.34 -10.85 -7.04
N CYS A 28 10.65 -10.03 -6.24
CA CYS A 28 9.84 -10.54 -5.13
C CYS A 28 8.69 -11.38 -5.69
N ASP A 29 8.60 -12.62 -5.25
CA ASP A 29 7.55 -13.60 -5.58
C ASP A 29 6.39 -13.57 -4.56
N LEU A 30 6.42 -12.61 -3.63
CA LEU A 30 5.46 -12.48 -2.53
C LEU A 30 5.39 -13.72 -1.62
N CYS A 31 6.44 -14.56 -1.61
CA CYS A 31 6.47 -15.80 -0.85
C CYS A 31 5.29 -16.73 -1.22
N GLU A 32 5.13 -17.06 -2.51
CA GLU A 32 4.00 -17.82 -3.10
C GLU A 32 3.60 -19.10 -2.33
N ASP A 33 4.55 -19.75 -1.65
CA ASP A 33 4.35 -21.01 -0.92
C ASP A 33 3.94 -20.83 0.56
N GLU A 34 3.94 -19.61 1.09
CA GLU A 34 3.72 -19.33 2.52
C GLU A 34 2.40 -18.56 2.75
N GLU A 35 1.71 -18.85 3.85
CA GLU A 35 0.49 -18.09 4.22
C GLU A 35 0.79 -16.63 4.56
N GLU A 36 1.98 -16.35 5.11
CA GLU A 36 2.41 -15.01 5.50
C GLU A 36 3.85 -14.73 5.01
N PRO A 37 4.08 -13.65 4.25
CA PRO A 37 5.41 -13.33 3.74
C PRO A 37 6.41 -13.08 4.86
N TRP A 38 7.63 -13.57 4.69
CA TRP A 38 8.72 -13.42 5.67
C TRP A 38 8.98 -11.97 6.09
N CYS A 39 8.84 -11.02 5.15
CA CYS A 39 9.02 -9.61 5.44
C CYS A 39 7.91 -9.03 6.33
N VAL A 40 6.68 -9.55 6.22
CA VAL A 40 5.54 -9.16 7.07
C VAL A 40 5.74 -9.78 8.46
N PHE A 41 6.06 -11.07 8.54
CA PHE A 41 6.34 -11.75 9.80
C PHE A 41 7.51 -11.12 10.58
N ALA A 42 8.59 -10.74 9.89
CA ALA A 42 9.75 -10.10 10.51
C ALA A 42 9.47 -8.66 10.98
N CYS A 43 8.39 -8.02 10.52
CA CYS A 43 8.07 -6.64 10.85
C CYS A 43 7.52 -6.54 12.28
N THR A 44 8.41 -6.34 13.26
CA THR A 44 8.03 -6.19 14.68
C THR A 44 7.49 -4.80 15.04
N MET A 45 7.61 -3.82 14.13
CA MET A 45 7.10 -2.47 14.35
C MET A 45 5.59 -2.39 14.03
N ASN A 46 4.74 -2.26 15.07
CA ASN A 46 3.34 -1.80 15.08
C ASN A 46 2.54 -1.87 13.75
N GLY A 47 2.64 -2.95 12.98
CA GLY A 47 1.90 -3.15 11.73
C GLY A 47 2.25 -2.18 10.60
N ALA A 48 3.53 -1.82 10.42
CA ALA A 48 3.97 -1.02 9.26
C ALA A 48 3.81 -1.77 7.92
N LEU A 49 4.03 -3.09 7.94
CA LEU A 49 3.75 -4.00 6.83
C LEU A 49 2.60 -4.92 7.23
N LYS A 50 1.64 -5.10 6.31
CA LYS A 50 0.51 -6.02 6.47
C LYS A 50 0.20 -6.62 5.11
N LEU A 51 -0.01 -7.93 5.08
CA LEU A 51 -0.62 -8.57 3.93
C LEU A 51 -2.12 -8.28 3.95
N VAL A 52 -2.66 -7.77 2.85
CA VAL A 52 -4.07 -7.41 2.70
C VAL A 52 -4.55 -7.78 1.31
N ASP A 53 -5.83 -8.07 1.16
CA ASP A 53 -6.42 -8.29 -0.16
C ASP A 53 -6.36 -7.02 -1.00
N ARG A 54 -6.04 -7.18 -2.28
CA ARG A 54 -5.92 -6.10 -3.25
C ARG A 54 -7.13 -5.17 -3.26
N ASP A 55 -8.34 -5.72 -3.16
CA ASP A 55 -9.58 -4.94 -3.23
C ASP A 55 -9.85 -4.16 -1.93
N ASN A 56 -9.25 -4.59 -0.82
CA ASN A 56 -9.40 -3.96 0.49
C ASN A 56 -8.37 -2.83 0.73
N VAL A 57 -7.31 -2.74 -0.10
CA VAL A 57 -6.26 -1.71 0.03
C VAL A 57 -6.83 -0.30 -0.14
N SER A 58 -7.62 -0.08 -1.19
CA SER A 58 -8.12 1.26 -1.52
C SER A 58 -9.10 1.76 -0.47
N ALA A 59 -9.99 0.91 0.03
CA ALA A 59 -10.97 1.31 1.04
C ALA A 59 -10.28 1.69 2.36
N ALA A 60 -9.40 0.83 2.87
CA ALA A 60 -8.70 1.08 4.13
C ALA A 60 -7.76 2.30 4.06
N ALA A 61 -7.02 2.47 2.95
CA ALA A 61 -6.16 3.62 2.76
C ALA A 61 -6.96 4.92 2.57
N SER A 62 -8.06 4.87 1.81
CA SER A 62 -8.91 6.05 1.57
C SER A 62 -9.65 6.48 2.82
N GLU A 63 -10.13 5.54 3.64
CA GLU A 63 -10.79 5.83 4.91
C GLU A 63 -9.81 6.48 5.90
N LYS A 64 -8.59 5.91 6.04
CA LYS A 64 -7.55 6.50 6.89
C LYS A 64 -7.18 7.91 6.41
N TYR A 65 -6.97 8.08 5.11
CA TYR A 65 -6.67 9.39 4.53
C TYR A 65 -7.81 10.38 4.75
N ALA A 66 -9.07 9.96 4.61
CA ALA A 66 -10.24 10.79 4.90
C ALA A 66 -10.32 11.16 6.39
N TRP A 67 -9.89 10.29 7.30
CA TRP A 67 -9.79 10.59 8.73
C TRP A 67 -8.68 11.63 8.99
N ASP A 68 -7.48 11.39 8.49
CA ASP A 68 -6.33 12.29 8.63
C ASP A 68 -6.66 13.69 8.07
N MET A 69 -7.36 13.75 6.92
CA MET A 69 -7.87 14.99 6.34
C MET A 69 -8.90 15.72 7.22
N LYS A 70 -9.76 15.00 7.95
CA LYS A 70 -10.72 15.63 8.89
C LYS A 70 -10.02 16.27 10.07
N GLU A 71 -8.89 15.70 10.51
CA GLU A 71 -8.09 16.26 11.60
C GLU A 71 -7.28 17.47 11.13
N GLU A 72 -6.66 17.39 9.95
CA GLU A 72 -5.80 18.45 9.39
C GLU A 72 -6.60 19.61 8.77
N PHE A 73 -7.79 19.32 8.22
CA PHE A 73 -8.74 20.30 7.72
C PHE A 73 -9.99 20.33 8.61
N LYS A 74 -9.81 20.61 9.91
CA LYS A 74 -10.95 21.01 10.74
C LYS A 74 -11.42 22.38 10.23
N PRO A 75 -12.54 22.52 9.49
CA PRO A 75 -13.02 23.85 9.14
C PRO A 75 -13.23 24.60 10.45
N PRO A 76 -12.85 25.88 10.57
CA PRO A 76 -13.14 26.63 11.78
C PRO A 76 -14.65 26.60 11.95
N VAL A 77 -15.11 25.91 13.00
CA VAL A 77 -16.50 25.99 13.44
C VAL A 77 -16.72 27.46 13.73
N LYS A 78 -17.48 28.15 12.88
CA LYS A 78 -18.00 29.47 13.27
C LYS A 78 -18.94 29.17 14.42
N GLU A 79 -18.60 29.65 15.61
CA GLU A 79 -19.42 29.50 16.81
C GLU A 79 -20.82 30.04 16.50
N GLY A 80 -21.78 29.13 16.42
CA GLY A 80 -23.20 29.42 16.16
C GLY A 80 -23.59 29.27 14.70
N GLU A 81 -23.95 28.05 14.29
CA GLU A 81 -25.16 27.77 13.51
C GLU A 81 -25.40 26.25 13.49
N GLU A 82 -26.67 25.91 13.69
CA GLU A 82 -27.21 24.65 14.19
C GLU A 82 -27.13 23.49 13.19
N GLU A 83 -27.31 22.26 13.72
CA GLU A 83 -27.51 21.01 12.99
C GLU A 83 -28.41 21.21 11.76
N PHE A 84 -27.82 21.27 10.56
CA PHE A 84 -28.60 21.30 9.33
C PHE A 84 -29.05 19.87 9.02
N GLU A 85 -30.23 19.52 9.52
CA GLU A 85 -30.94 18.28 9.22
C GLU A 85 -31.28 18.27 7.72
N PHE A 86 -30.48 17.54 6.94
CA PHE A 86 -30.62 17.47 5.48
C PHE A 86 -31.81 16.58 5.10
N SER A 87 -33.01 17.16 5.12
CA SER A 87 -34.24 16.53 4.62
C SER A 87 -34.22 16.48 3.09
N PHE A 88 -33.94 15.30 2.53
CA PHE A 88 -34.20 14.99 1.12
C PHE A 88 -35.73 14.95 0.88
N GLY A 89 -36.25 16.02 0.27
CA GLY A 89 -37.57 16.05 -0.37
C GLY A 89 -37.47 15.79 -1.85
#